data_AF-A0A7Z3CDQ9-F1
#
_entry.id   AF-A0A7Z3CDQ9-F1
#
_cell.length_a   1.000
_cell.length_b   1.000
_cell.length_c   1.000
_cell.angle_alpha   90.00
_cell.angle_beta   90.00
_cell.angle_gamma   90.00
#
_symmetry.space_group_name_H-M   'P 1'
#
loop_
_entity.id
_entity.type
_entity.pdbx_description
1 polymer ?
#
loop_
_entity_poly.entity_id
_entity_poly.type
_entity_poly.pdbx_seq_one_letter_code
_entity_poly.pdbx_strand_id
1 'polypeptide(L)'
;MTDRPALRSQRLNQITHAPHAELDALVKAHAPFDSRESFARFVVAQYLFQAELQALYNDPQLIAIVPDLAERCRAEQARLDLADLDTEVPPAVPGALRNPGLGEAMGWIFVSEGSKLGAAFLIKRAMALGLSDSFGARHLGEPAGGRAEGWKQFTRIIDGLALSADDEAAAERGAVAAFERFTELLRHAYATHAALA
;
A
#
# COMPACT_ATOMS: atom_id res chain seq x y z
N MET A 1 -34.09 17.10 3.23
CA MET A 1 -32.66 16.89 3.54
C MET A 1 -31.96 16.70 2.22
N THR A 2 -31.21 17.70 1.76
CA THR A 2 -30.33 17.53 0.60
C THR A 2 -29.24 16.54 1.00
N ASP A 3 -29.27 15.36 0.38
CA ASP A 3 -28.27 14.33 0.55
C ASP A 3 -26.93 14.92 0.15
N ARG A 4 -26.04 15.12 1.12
CA ARG A 4 -24.72 15.68 0.83
C ARG A 4 -23.98 14.57 0.06
N PRO A 5 -23.44 14.83 -1.13
CA PRO A 5 -22.72 13.80 -1.87
C PRO A 5 -21.63 13.23 -0.96
N ALA A 6 -21.56 11.89 -0.90
CA ALA A 6 -20.60 11.18 -0.06
C ALA A 6 -19.18 11.69 -0.37
N LEU A 7 -18.34 11.81 0.67
CA LEU A 7 -16.95 12.23 0.51
C LEU A 7 -16.19 11.24 -0.38
N ARG A 8 -15.17 11.73 -1.10
CA ARG A 8 -14.38 10.90 -2.02
C ARG A 8 -13.78 9.70 -1.31
N SER A 9 -13.17 9.90 -0.14
CA SER A 9 -12.63 8.85 0.71
C SER A 9 -13.67 7.80 1.12
N GLN A 10 -14.94 8.19 1.32
CA GLN A 10 -16.03 7.26 1.65
C GLN A 10 -16.43 6.43 0.43
N ARG A 11 -16.54 7.04 -0.75
CA ARG A 11 -16.82 6.33 -2.01
C ARG A 11 -15.72 5.34 -2.35
N LEU A 12 -14.45 5.76 -2.22
CA LEU A 12 -13.29 4.89 -2.42
C LEU A 12 -13.31 3.70 -1.45
N ASN A 13 -13.54 3.94 -0.14
CA ASN A 13 -13.69 2.84 0.82
C ASN A 13 -14.80 1.86 0.44
N GLN A 14 -15.94 2.36 -0.04
CA GLN A 14 -17.08 1.53 -0.42
C GLN A 14 -16.74 0.66 -1.64
N ILE A 15 -16.17 1.24 -2.70
CA ILE A 15 -15.89 0.51 -3.93
C ILE A 15 -14.73 -0.48 -3.78
N THR A 16 -13.78 -0.19 -2.88
CA THR A 16 -12.66 -1.10 -2.61
C THR A 16 -12.96 -2.13 -1.51
N HIS A 17 -14.17 -2.16 -0.95
CA HIS A 17 -14.50 -3.09 0.14
C HIS A 17 -14.33 -4.57 -0.28
N ALA A 18 -14.86 -4.95 -1.45
CA ALA A 18 -14.74 -6.32 -1.96
C ALA A 18 -13.28 -6.70 -2.31
N PRO A 19 -12.53 -5.89 -3.12
CA PRO A 19 -11.11 -6.15 -3.36
C PRO A 19 -10.27 -6.24 -2.08
N HIS A 20 -10.56 -5.42 -1.07
CA HIS A 20 -9.88 -5.49 0.23
C HIS A 20 -10.16 -6.80 0.97
N ALA A 21 -11.42 -7.27 0.98
CA ALA A 21 -11.79 -8.53 1.64
C ALA A 21 -11.14 -9.76 0.95
N GLU A 22 -11.08 -9.76 -0.38
CA GLU A 22 -10.40 -10.80 -1.15
C GLU A 22 -8.89 -10.81 -0.87
N LEU A 23 -8.27 -9.63 -0.83
CA LEU A 23 -6.85 -9.51 -0.52
C LEU A 23 -6.54 -9.99 0.91
N ASP A 24 -7.36 -9.63 1.90
CA ASP A 24 -7.18 -10.11 3.30
C ASP A 24 -7.29 -11.64 3.40
N ALA A 25 -8.24 -12.26 2.68
CA ALA A 25 -8.36 -13.71 2.61
C ALA A 25 -7.12 -14.36 1.97
N LEU A 26 -6.60 -13.77 0.90
CA LEU A 26 -5.39 -14.27 0.24
C LEU A 26 -4.14 -14.15 1.12
N VAL A 27 -3.97 -13.01 1.80
CA VAL A 27 -2.89 -12.80 2.77
C VAL A 27 -2.97 -13.86 3.88
N LYS A 28 -4.17 -14.16 4.40
CA LYS A 28 -4.36 -15.22 5.40
C LYS A 28 -4.00 -16.60 4.86
N ALA A 29 -4.41 -16.93 3.64
CA ALA A 29 -4.15 -18.23 3.01
C ALA A 29 -2.64 -18.49 2.80
N HIS A 30 -1.85 -17.43 2.60
CA HIS A 30 -0.40 -17.52 2.45
C HIS A 30 0.36 -17.62 3.79
N ALA A 31 -0.31 -17.47 4.93
CA ALA A 31 0.26 -17.59 6.26
C ALA A 31 1.61 -16.84 6.47
N PRO A 32 1.66 -15.52 6.20
CA PRO A 32 2.90 -14.71 6.26
C PRO A 32 3.57 -14.67 7.64
N PHE A 33 2.90 -15.13 8.69
CA PHE A 33 3.41 -15.03 10.06
C PHE A 33 3.74 -16.40 10.68
N ASP A 34 3.76 -17.47 9.88
CA ASP A 34 4.11 -18.82 10.36
C ASP A 34 5.64 -19.01 10.42
N SER A 35 6.39 -18.28 9.59
CA SER A 35 7.86 -18.31 9.58
C SER A 35 8.44 -17.00 9.04
N ARG A 36 9.71 -16.73 9.32
CA ARG A 36 10.43 -15.59 8.73
C ARG A 36 10.53 -15.68 7.21
N GLU A 37 10.65 -16.89 6.67
CA GLU A 37 10.69 -17.13 5.23
C GLU A 37 9.36 -16.74 4.56
N SER A 38 8.23 -17.19 5.12
CA SER A 38 6.91 -16.79 4.63
C SER A 38 6.72 -15.27 4.75
N PHE A 39 7.14 -14.69 5.87
CA PHE A 39 7.11 -13.25 6.08
C PHE A 39 7.95 -12.49 5.04
N ALA A 40 9.13 -12.98 4.69
CA ALA A 40 9.97 -12.37 3.66
C ALA A 40 9.27 -12.31 2.30
N ARG A 41 8.46 -13.32 1.94
CA ARG A 41 7.63 -13.28 0.71
C ARG A 41 6.55 -12.21 0.78
N PHE A 42 5.97 -11.99 1.96
CA PHE A 42 5.07 -10.86 2.16
C PHE A 42 5.80 -9.52 2.02
N VAL A 43 7.01 -9.39 2.56
CA VAL A 43 7.84 -8.18 2.37
C VAL A 43 8.21 -7.96 0.90
N VAL A 44 8.49 -9.02 0.12
CA VAL A 44 8.72 -8.93 -1.33
C VAL A 44 7.54 -8.27 -2.03
N ALA A 45 6.31 -8.71 -1.76
CA ALA A 45 5.10 -8.11 -2.34
C ALA A 45 4.93 -6.62 -1.94
N GLN A 46 5.19 -6.31 -0.67
CA GLN A 46 5.16 -4.94 -0.15
C GLN A 46 6.19 -4.05 -0.83
N TYR A 47 7.43 -4.53 -0.98
CA TYR A 47 8.50 -3.80 -1.65
C TYR A 47 8.14 -3.54 -3.12
N LEU A 48 7.71 -4.56 -3.86
CA LEU A 48 7.36 -4.41 -5.29
C LEU A 48 6.29 -3.34 -5.47
N PHE A 49 5.22 -3.37 -4.67
CA PHE A 49 4.15 -2.39 -4.76
C PHE A 49 4.62 -0.96 -4.39
N GLN A 50 5.40 -0.82 -3.32
CA GLN A 50 5.91 0.50 -2.91
C GLN A 50 6.93 1.06 -3.91
N ALA A 51 7.74 0.20 -4.54
CA ALA A 51 8.70 0.60 -5.55
C ALA A 51 8.00 1.15 -6.82
N GLU A 52 6.90 0.54 -7.25
CA GLU A 52 6.07 1.05 -8.36
C GLU A 52 5.50 2.44 -8.08
N LEU A 53 5.17 2.71 -6.81
CA LEU A 53 4.59 3.99 -6.39
C LEU A 53 5.64 5.07 -6.10
N GLN A 54 6.93 4.73 -6.07
CA GLN A 54 7.98 5.67 -5.66
C GLN A 54 8.00 6.93 -6.54
N ALA A 55 7.72 6.80 -7.84
CA ALA A 55 7.61 7.95 -8.74
C ALA A 55 6.46 8.89 -8.36
N LEU A 56 5.31 8.35 -7.93
CA LEU A 56 4.17 9.15 -7.49
C LEU A 56 4.46 9.85 -6.16
N TYR A 57 5.09 9.15 -5.21
CA TYR A 57 5.42 9.74 -3.91
C TYR A 57 6.43 10.90 -4.00
N ASN A 58 7.24 10.92 -5.07
CA ASN A 58 8.24 11.95 -5.32
C ASN A 58 7.83 12.94 -6.42
N ASP A 59 6.61 12.86 -6.95
CA ASP A 59 6.12 13.77 -7.98
C ASP A 59 5.88 15.17 -7.37
N PRO A 60 6.56 16.23 -7.87
CA PRO A 60 6.37 17.60 -7.38
C PRO A 60 4.92 18.09 -7.44
N GLN A 61 4.13 17.65 -8.43
CA GLN A 61 2.73 18.04 -8.57
C GLN A 61 1.87 17.40 -7.47
N LEU A 62 2.16 16.16 -7.10
CA LEU A 62 1.44 15.46 -6.04
C LEU A 62 1.89 15.92 -4.65
N ILE A 63 3.17 16.24 -4.48
CA ILE A 63 3.70 16.87 -3.26
C ILE A 63 3.05 18.24 -3.02
N ALA A 64 2.78 19.02 -4.08
CA ALA A 64 2.06 20.29 -3.93
C ALA A 64 0.63 20.12 -3.37
N ILE A 65 0.02 18.93 -3.52
CA ILE A 65 -1.31 18.59 -2.98
C ILE A 65 -1.18 17.98 -1.59
N VAL A 66 -0.25 17.04 -1.39
CA VAL A 66 0.03 16.36 -0.13
C VAL A 66 1.47 16.72 0.30
N PRO A 67 1.68 17.76 1.12
CA PRO A 67 3.01 18.31 1.37
C PRO A 67 4.04 17.34 1.96
N ASP A 68 3.58 16.35 2.72
CA ASP A 68 4.41 15.30 3.35
C ASP A 68 4.46 14.00 2.52
N LEU A 69 4.08 14.04 1.24
CA LEU A 69 3.92 12.84 0.42
C LEU A 69 5.21 12.02 0.33
N ALA A 70 6.35 12.63 0.05
CA ALA A 70 7.61 11.90 -0.09
C ALA A 70 7.97 11.07 1.16
N GLU A 71 7.66 11.58 2.35
CA GLU A 71 7.92 10.94 3.65
C GLU A 71 6.98 9.76 3.92
N ARG A 72 5.87 9.66 3.19
CA ARG A 72 4.89 8.58 3.34
C ARG A 72 5.30 7.30 2.61
N CYS A 73 6.20 7.34 1.63
CA CYS A 73 6.61 6.16 0.88
C CYS A 73 7.32 5.14 1.79
N ARG A 74 6.99 3.85 1.68
CA ARG A 74 7.59 2.78 2.49
C ARG A 74 8.57 1.88 1.73
N ALA A 75 8.95 2.26 0.51
CA ALA A 75 9.82 1.44 -0.34
C ALA A 75 11.18 1.19 0.30
N GLU A 76 11.80 2.22 0.89
CA GLU A 76 13.12 2.08 1.52
C GLU A 76 13.05 1.23 2.79
N GLN A 77 12.01 1.39 3.61
CA GLN A 77 11.82 0.54 4.80
C GLN A 77 11.62 -0.92 4.41
N ALA A 78 10.82 -1.20 3.38
CA ALA A 78 10.64 -2.57 2.88
C ALA A 78 11.93 -3.15 2.29
N ARG A 79 12.74 -2.33 1.59
CA ARG A 79 14.05 -2.75 1.07
C ARG A 79 15.01 -3.14 2.20
N LEU A 80 15.05 -2.34 3.28
CA LEU A 80 15.85 -2.66 4.47
C LEU A 80 15.33 -3.92 5.16
N ASP A 81 14.01 -4.12 5.21
CA ASP A 81 13.43 -5.35 5.77
C ASP A 81 13.84 -6.60 4.99
N LEU A 82 13.90 -6.53 3.65
CA LEU A 82 14.42 -7.61 2.82
C LEU A 82 15.88 -7.95 3.17
N ALA A 83 16.72 -6.94 3.37
CA ALA A 83 18.11 -7.14 3.79
C ALA A 83 18.22 -7.77 5.19
N ASP A 84 17.42 -7.32 6.16
CA ASP A 84 17.35 -7.90 7.51
C ASP A 84 16.86 -9.37 7.50
N LEU A 85 16.14 -9.77 6.44
CA LEU A 85 15.59 -11.12 6.23
C LEU A 85 16.42 -11.97 5.25
N ASP A 86 17.66 -11.56 4.95
CA ASP A 86 18.55 -12.24 4.00
C ASP A 86 17.90 -12.55 2.65
N THR A 87 17.01 -11.66 2.19
CA THR A 87 16.25 -11.80 0.95
C THR A 87 16.68 -10.75 -0.05
N GLU A 88 17.04 -11.19 -1.26
CA GLU A 88 17.43 -10.28 -2.33
C GLU A 88 16.25 -9.39 -2.78
N VAL A 89 16.59 -8.19 -3.21
CA VAL A 89 15.61 -7.27 -3.81
C VAL A 89 15.10 -7.88 -5.13
N PRO A 90 13.80 -8.14 -5.28
CA PRO A 90 13.25 -8.77 -6.46
C PRO A 90 13.37 -7.84 -7.69
N PRO A 91 13.51 -8.38 -8.91
CA PRO A 91 13.37 -7.60 -10.12
C PRO A 91 11.94 -7.08 -10.28
N ALA A 92 11.77 -6.00 -11.05
CA ALA A 92 10.45 -5.46 -11.34
C ALA A 92 9.57 -6.47 -12.09
N VAL A 93 8.28 -6.51 -11.74
CA VAL A 93 7.28 -7.34 -12.40
C VAL A 93 6.59 -6.53 -13.49
N PRO A 94 6.37 -7.07 -14.71
CA PRO A 94 5.61 -6.39 -15.75
C PRO A 94 4.22 -5.95 -15.29
N GLY A 95 3.70 -4.87 -15.88
CA GLY A 95 2.36 -4.34 -15.56
C GLY A 95 2.33 -3.22 -14.52
N ALA A 96 3.49 -2.69 -14.12
CA ALA A 96 3.56 -1.54 -13.23
C ALA A 96 2.79 -0.33 -13.77
N LEU A 97 2.23 0.47 -12.85
CA LEU A 97 1.60 1.75 -13.16
C LEU A 97 2.58 2.69 -13.87
N ARG A 98 2.15 3.34 -14.95
CA ARG A 98 2.99 4.29 -15.71
C ARG A 98 2.23 5.56 -16.03
N ASN A 99 2.76 6.69 -15.56
CA ASN A 99 2.29 8.04 -15.86
C ASN A 99 0.76 8.20 -15.74
N PRO A 100 0.15 7.84 -14.60
CA PRO A 100 -1.28 7.98 -14.40
C PRO A 100 -1.71 9.46 -14.42
N GLY A 101 -2.98 9.70 -14.78
CA GLY A 101 -3.61 10.99 -14.54
C GLY A 101 -3.81 11.27 -13.05
N LEU A 102 -4.15 12.51 -12.70
CA LEU A 102 -4.30 12.94 -11.29
C LEU A 102 -5.29 12.07 -10.52
N GLY A 103 -6.49 11.84 -11.07
CA GLY A 103 -7.50 11.00 -10.44
C GLY A 103 -6.97 9.60 -10.12
N GLU A 104 -6.43 8.91 -11.13
CA GLU A 104 -5.87 7.57 -10.97
C GLU A 104 -4.73 7.56 -9.92
N ALA A 105 -3.78 8.50 -9.99
CA ALA A 105 -2.70 8.62 -9.02
C ALA A 105 -3.22 8.74 -7.57
N MET A 106 -4.28 9.55 -7.35
CA MET A 106 -4.91 9.66 -6.03
C MET A 106 -5.56 8.37 -5.57
N GLY A 107 -6.16 7.60 -6.48
CA GLY A 107 -6.69 6.26 -6.17
C GLY A 107 -5.61 5.29 -5.68
N TRP A 108 -4.47 5.25 -6.36
CA TRP A 108 -3.33 4.40 -5.97
C TRP A 108 -2.70 4.82 -4.64
N ILE A 109 -2.50 6.12 -4.45
CA ILE A 109 -1.97 6.65 -3.17
C ILE A 109 -2.97 6.38 -2.04
N PHE A 110 -4.28 6.52 -2.28
CA PHE A 110 -5.31 6.20 -1.28
C PHE A 110 -5.20 4.76 -0.76
N VAL A 111 -5.06 3.79 -1.67
CA VAL A 111 -4.90 2.38 -1.29
C VAL A 111 -3.60 2.15 -0.52
N SER A 112 -2.50 2.73 -0.99
CA SER A 112 -1.21 2.61 -0.30
C SER A 112 -1.24 3.22 1.10
N GLU A 113 -1.81 4.43 1.26
CA GLU A 113 -1.95 5.08 2.57
C GLU A 113 -2.91 4.32 3.48
N GLY A 114 -4.02 3.82 2.95
CA GLY A 114 -5.00 3.04 3.69
C GLY A 114 -4.43 1.74 4.26
N SER A 115 -3.53 1.08 3.52
CA SER A 115 -2.87 -0.16 3.97
C SER A 115 -2.09 -0.01 5.28
N LYS A 116 -1.67 1.22 5.63
CA LYS A 116 -0.93 1.50 6.88
C LYS A 116 -1.81 1.38 8.12
N LEU A 117 -3.12 1.53 8.01
CA LEU A 117 -4.05 1.37 9.14
C LEU A 117 -4.01 -0.06 9.70
N GLY A 118 -4.02 -1.05 8.81
CA GLY A 118 -3.91 -2.47 9.16
C GLY A 118 -2.54 -2.88 9.70
N ALA A 119 -1.48 -2.12 9.38
CA ALA A 119 -0.10 -2.43 9.78
C ALA A 119 0.09 -2.51 11.31
N ALA A 120 -0.74 -1.81 12.09
CA ALA A 120 -0.73 -1.88 13.55
C ALA A 120 -1.03 -3.31 14.09
N PHE A 121 -1.82 -4.09 13.37
CA PHE A 121 -2.09 -5.49 13.71
C PHE A 121 -0.98 -6.41 13.19
N LEU A 122 -0.48 -6.13 11.99
CA LEU A 122 0.57 -6.94 11.35
C LEU A 122 1.89 -6.90 12.12
N ILE A 123 2.31 -5.72 12.61
CA ILE A 123 3.57 -5.62 13.36
C ILE A 123 3.55 -6.44 14.65
N LYS A 124 2.41 -6.52 15.34
CA LYS A 124 2.25 -7.37 16.53
C LYS A 124 2.45 -8.86 16.23
N ARG A 125 2.05 -9.31 15.03
CA ARG A 125 2.28 -10.69 14.58
C ARG A 125 3.74 -10.90 14.18
N ALA A 126 4.36 -9.93 13.52
CA ALA A 126 5.78 -9.99 13.14
C ALA A 126 6.71 -10.09 14.37
N MET A 127 6.33 -9.46 15.50
CA MET A 127 7.07 -9.59 16.77
C MET A 127 7.19 -11.03 17.26
N ALA A 128 6.20 -11.89 17.01
CA ALA A 128 6.27 -13.31 17.36
C ALA A 128 7.37 -14.06 16.58
N LEU A 129 7.81 -13.52 15.44
CA LEU A 129 8.93 -14.01 14.65
C LEU A 129 10.27 -13.36 15.06
N GLY A 130 10.29 -12.54 16.11
CA GLY A 130 11.46 -11.76 16.53
C GLY A 130 11.81 -10.62 15.57
N LEU A 131 10.82 -10.07 14.86
CA LEU A 131 10.95 -8.90 13.98
C LEU A 131 10.38 -7.64 14.67
N SER A 132 10.83 -6.46 14.23
CA SER A 132 10.38 -5.19 14.78
C SER A 132 10.47 -4.06 13.76
N ASP A 133 10.00 -2.87 14.13
CA ASP A 133 10.19 -1.64 13.35
C ASP A 133 11.65 -1.18 13.21
N SER A 134 12.58 -1.89 13.87
CA SER A 134 14.03 -1.67 13.78
C SER A 134 14.80 -2.86 13.20
N PHE A 135 14.11 -3.95 12.83
CA PHE A 135 14.71 -5.14 12.24
C PHE A 135 13.64 -5.98 11.51
N GLY A 136 13.70 -6.03 10.19
CA GLY A 136 12.88 -6.92 9.35
C GLY A 136 11.39 -6.58 9.25
N ALA A 137 10.85 -5.61 10.02
CA ALA A 137 9.47 -5.14 9.90
C ALA A 137 9.32 -3.60 10.00
N ARG A 138 10.36 -2.86 9.58
CA ARG A 138 10.39 -1.39 9.49
C ARG A 138 9.22 -0.83 8.69
N HIS A 139 8.81 -1.50 7.61
CA HIS A 139 7.68 -1.05 6.77
C HIS A 139 6.32 -1.13 7.48
N LEU A 140 6.22 -1.85 8.59
CA LEU A 140 5.01 -1.91 9.44
C LEU A 140 5.09 -0.94 10.63
N GLY A 141 6.23 -0.28 10.80
CA GLY A 141 6.49 0.69 11.87
C GLY A 141 5.45 1.80 11.92
N GLU A 142 5.29 2.39 13.10
CA GLU A 142 4.41 3.54 13.27
C GLU A 142 5.05 4.77 12.61
N PRO A 143 4.36 5.47 11.68
CA PRO A 143 4.87 6.72 11.15
C PRO A 143 4.92 7.79 12.24
N ALA A 144 5.79 8.79 12.06
CA ALA A 144 5.79 9.98 12.88
C ALA A 144 4.39 10.64 12.87
N GLY A 145 3.91 11.06 14.05
CA GLY A 145 2.56 11.61 14.21
C GLY A 145 1.43 10.57 14.32
N GLY A 146 1.73 9.27 14.13
CA GLY A 146 0.79 8.17 14.36
C GLY A 146 -0.14 7.89 13.17
N ARG A 147 -0.50 6.61 13.01
CA ARG A 147 -1.25 6.10 11.84
C ARG A 147 -2.61 6.78 11.67
N ALA A 148 -3.33 6.95 12.78
CA ALA A 148 -4.69 7.48 12.75
C ALA A 148 -4.73 8.96 12.32
N GLU A 149 -3.81 9.79 12.81
CA GLU A 149 -3.78 11.20 12.42
C GLU A 149 -3.24 11.37 11.00
N GLY A 150 -2.20 10.62 10.62
CA GLY A 150 -1.68 10.61 9.26
C GLY A 150 -2.73 10.24 8.21
N TRP A 151 -3.62 9.29 8.53
CA TRP A 151 -4.76 8.93 7.67
C TRP A 151 -5.84 10.02 7.63
N LYS A 152 -6.21 10.59 8.78
CA LYS A 152 -7.20 11.69 8.85
C LYS A 152 -6.72 12.92 8.06
N GLN A 153 -5.45 13.27 8.17
CA GLN A 153 -4.86 14.36 7.41
C GLN A 153 -4.92 14.08 5.90
N PHE A 154 -4.47 12.89 5.48
CA PHE A 154 -4.50 12.51 4.07
C PHE A 154 -5.91 12.52 3.48
N THR A 155 -6.87 11.89 4.17
CA THR A 155 -8.28 11.86 3.73
C THR A 155 -8.91 13.24 3.64
N ARG A 156 -8.63 14.14 4.59
CA ARG A 156 -9.08 15.55 4.49
C ARG A 156 -8.55 16.24 3.24
N ILE A 157 -7.28 16.01 2.88
CA ILE A 157 -6.66 16.61 1.68
C ILE A 157 -7.37 16.07 0.44
N ILE A 158 -7.45 14.75 0.28
CA ILE A 158 -8.05 14.18 -0.92
C ILE A 158 -9.54 14.49 -0.99
N ASP A 159 -10.29 14.65 0.10
CA ASP A 159 -11.71 15.03 0.07
C ASP A 159 -11.91 16.50 -0.30
N GLY A 160 -10.95 17.37 0.05
CA GLY A 160 -10.98 18.79 -0.30
C GLY A 160 -10.52 19.11 -1.73
N LEU A 161 -9.91 18.14 -2.43
CA LEU A 161 -9.42 18.32 -3.79
C LEU A 161 -10.59 18.49 -4.77
N ALA A 162 -10.56 19.57 -5.56
CA ALA A 162 -11.48 19.77 -6.66
C ALA A 162 -11.02 18.93 -7.86
N LEU A 163 -11.82 17.93 -8.22
CA LEU A 163 -11.58 17.04 -9.36
C LEU A 163 -12.69 17.17 -10.38
N SER A 164 -12.36 16.95 -11.65
CA SER A 164 -13.35 16.76 -12.70
C SER A 164 -14.13 15.46 -12.48
N ALA A 165 -15.29 15.30 -13.12
CA ALA A 165 -16.04 14.05 -13.06
C ALA A 165 -15.22 12.85 -13.62
N ASP A 166 -14.39 13.11 -14.62
CA ASP A 166 -13.51 12.11 -15.22
C ASP A 166 -12.39 11.68 -14.25
N ASP A 167 -11.80 12.64 -13.52
CA ASP A 167 -10.80 12.38 -12.49
C ASP A 167 -11.39 11.64 -11.28
N GLU A 168 -12.63 11.97 -10.89
CA GLU A 168 -13.35 11.23 -9.85
C GLU A 168 -13.52 9.76 -10.23
N ALA A 169 -14.00 9.50 -11.44
CA ALA A 169 -14.15 8.15 -11.95
C ALA A 169 -12.79 7.45 -12.13
N ALA A 170 -11.74 8.19 -12.50
CA ALA A 170 -10.38 7.66 -12.60
C ALA A 170 -9.79 7.29 -11.23
N ALA A 171 -10.10 8.04 -10.17
CA ALA A 171 -9.70 7.71 -8.80
C ALA A 171 -10.33 6.41 -8.32
N GLU A 172 -11.63 6.21 -8.59
CA GLU A 172 -12.33 4.97 -8.26
C GLU A 172 -11.74 3.77 -8.99
N ARG A 173 -11.51 3.88 -10.32
CA ARG A 173 -10.85 2.82 -11.10
C ARG A 173 -9.42 2.55 -10.63
N GLY A 174 -8.65 3.61 -10.36
CA GLY A 174 -7.27 3.50 -9.89
C GLY A 174 -7.16 2.81 -8.53
N ALA A 175 -8.09 3.08 -7.61
CA ALA A 175 -8.12 2.41 -6.31
C ALA A 175 -8.41 0.91 -6.44
N VAL A 176 -9.35 0.51 -7.31
CA VAL A 176 -9.59 -0.91 -7.59
C VAL A 176 -8.35 -1.56 -8.24
N ALA A 177 -7.77 -0.92 -9.25
CA ALA A 177 -6.57 -1.41 -9.93
C ALA A 177 -5.36 -1.56 -8.98
N ALA A 178 -5.23 -0.69 -7.97
CA ALA A 178 -4.18 -0.81 -6.96
C ALA A 178 -4.32 -2.07 -6.09
N PHE A 179 -5.55 -2.45 -5.71
CA PHE A 179 -5.80 -3.72 -5.00
C PHE A 179 -5.54 -4.94 -5.89
N GLU A 180 -5.97 -4.89 -7.15
CA GLU A 180 -5.71 -5.94 -8.14
C GLU A 180 -4.20 -6.12 -8.34
N ARG A 181 -3.46 -5.01 -8.50
CA ARG A 181 -2.00 -5.03 -8.64
C ARG A 181 -1.32 -5.63 -7.43
N PHE A 182 -1.68 -5.21 -6.22
CA PHE A 182 -1.09 -5.79 -5.02
C PHE A 182 -1.39 -7.30 -4.90
N THR A 183 -2.58 -7.72 -5.33
CA THR A 183 -2.96 -9.15 -5.39
C THR A 183 -2.07 -9.93 -6.35
N GLU A 184 -1.80 -9.40 -7.54
CA GLU A 184 -0.86 -10.00 -8.50
C GLU A 184 0.55 -10.13 -7.93
N LEU A 185 1.06 -9.04 -7.35
CA LEU A 185 2.40 -9.01 -6.75
C LEU A 185 2.53 -9.98 -5.57
N LEU A 186 1.47 -10.11 -4.76
CA LEU A 186 1.42 -11.08 -3.67
C LEU A 186 1.49 -12.52 -4.21
N ARG A 187 0.69 -12.85 -5.23
CA ARG A 187 0.75 -14.17 -5.86
C ARG A 187 2.12 -14.45 -6.45
N HIS A 188 2.72 -13.47 -7.13
CA HIS A 188 4.07 -13.58 -7.69
C HIS A 188 5.10 -13.88 -6.60
N ALA A 189 5.07 -13.14 -5.49
CA ALA A 189 6.03 -13.29 -4.40
C ALA A 189 6.00 -14.68 -3.75
N TYR A 190 4.82 -15.30 -3.64
CA TYR A 190 4.65 -16.64 -3.06
C TYR A 190 4.83 -17.78 -4.09
N ALA A 191 4.58 -17.54 -5.38
CA ALA A 191 4.78 -18.55 -6.43
C ALA A 191 6.27 -18.86 -6.67
N THR A 192 7.13 -17.84 -6.64
CA THR A 192 8.58 -18.00 -6.84
C THR A 192 9.22 -18.91 -5.79
N HIS A 193 8.66 -18.94 -4.57
CA HIS A 193 9.14 -19.84 -3.52
C HIS A 193 8.75 -21.30 -3.76
N ALA A 194 7.52 -21.56 -4.20
CA ALA A 194 7.07 -22.92 -4.51
C ALA A 194 7.84 -23.57 -5.67
N ALA A 195 8.48 -22.77 -6.53
CA ALA A 195 9.36 -23.26 -7.59
C ALA A 195 10.79 -23.54 -7.13
N LEU A 196 11.18 -23.06 -5.93
CA LEU A 196 12.51 -23.22 -5.34
C LEU A 196 12.55 -24.21 -4.15
N ALA A 197 11.37 -24.61 -3.64
CA ALA A 197 11.18 -25.63 -2.61
C ALA A 197 11.02 -27.02 -3.23
#